data_AF-A0A7W0NMH9-F1
#
_entry.id   AF-A0A7W0NMH9-F1
#
_cell.length_a   1.000
_cell.length_b   1.000
_cell.length_c   1.000
_cell.angle_alpha   90.00
_cell.angle_beta   90.00
_cell.angle_gamma   90.00
#
_symmetry.space_group_name_H-M   'P 1'
#
loop_
_entity.id
_entity.type
_entity.pdbx_description
1 polymer ?
#
loop_
_entity_poly.entity_id
_entity_poly.type
_entity_poly.pdbx_seq_one_letter_code
_entity_poly.pdbx_strand_id
1 'polypeptide(L)'
;MGSFDVDLLAPAKMLFTVKRGLFVWTPLTLFGVVGFALFAVRERRHRTALVGIAASLVALLLVHAVWGAFWAGGFSFSQRFLTGFFPMLAIGIAELLRRTRLLIVPALVVCIAWSWFLALHHFYGYDYVSDRDGAARIVELYRTGEETRTRFWDRRVSGPIGRHWDAYFEWAGLSARAGDRRS
;
A
#
# COMPACT_ATOMS: atom_id res chain seq x y z
N MET A 1 9.22 -21.24 18.75
CA MET A 1 10.47 -20.53 18.36
C MET A 1 10.60 -20.70 16.86
N GLY A 2 10.24 -19.67 16.09
CA GLY A 2 10.17 -19.74 14.63
C GLY A 2 11.55 -19.82 14.02
N SER A 3 11.73 -20.69 13.03
CA SER A 3 12.90 -20.66 12.15
C SER A 3 13.01 -19.26 11.53
N PHE A 4 14.19 -18.65 11.65
CA PHE A 4 14.51 -17.49 10.84
C PHE A 4 14.65 -17.96 9.40
N ASP A 5 13.55 -17.95 8.65
CA ASP A 5 13.59 -18.19 7.21
C ASP A 5 14.13 -16.94 6.53
N VAL A 6 15.44 -16.92 6.31
CA VAL A 6 16.10 -15.86 5.55
C VAL A 6 15.68 -16.01 4.09
N ASP A 7 14.80 -15.12 3.64
CA ASP A 7 14.40 -15.04 2.24
C ASP A 7 15.15 -13.89 1.58
N LEU A 8 16.24 -14.23 0.88
CA LEU A 8 17.04 -13.25 0.14
C LEU A 8 16.24 -12.55 -0.99
N LEU A 9 15.12 -13.14 -1.41
CA LEU A 9 14.21 -12.54 -2.39
C LEU A 9 13.17 -11.63 -1.74
N ALA A 10 13.04 -11.60 -0.41
CA ALA A 10 12.06 -10.76 0.28
C ALA A 10 12.18 -9.27 -0.08
N PRO A 11 13.37 -8.65 -0.18
CA PRO A 11 13.48 -7.26 -0.63
C PRO A 11 12.96 -7.05 -2.05
N ALA A 12 13.28 -7.95 -2.98
CA ALA A 12 12.80 -7.86 -4.36
C ALA A 12 11.27 -8.05 -4.43
N LYS A 13 10.73 -9.00 -3.67
CA LYS A 13 9.29 -9.22 -3.51
C LYS A 13 8.63 -7.96 -2.95
N MET A 14 9.16 -7.36 -1.89
CA MET A 14 8.66 -6.12 -1.29
C MET A 14 8.64 -4.93 -2.25
N LEU A 15 9.54 -4.88 -3.23
CA LEU A 15 9.61 -3.78 -4.19
C LEU A 15 8.71 -3.98 -5.41
N PHE A 16 8.67 -5.19 -5.97
CA PHE A 16 8.10 -5.42 -7.31
C PHE A 16 6.90 -6.36 -7.36
N THR A 17 6.53 -7.03 -6.27
CA THR A 17 5.45 -8.01 -6.33
C THR A 17 4.08 -7.37 -6.54
N VAL A 18 3.20 -8.07 -7.24
CA VAL A 18 1.81 -7.61 -7.47
C VAL A 18 0.99 -7.64 -6.18
N LYS A 19 1.35 -8.52 -5.24
CA LYS A 19 0.63 -8.69 -3.97
C LYS A 19 0.71 -7.42 -3.11
N ARG A 20 1.90 -6.82 -2.92
CA ARG A 20 2.17 -5.62 -2.09
C ARG A 20 3.49 -4.90 -2.43
N GLY A 21 3.92 -4.94 -3.68
CA GLY A 21 5.18 -4.34 -4.11
C GLY A 21 5.11 -2.83 -4.04
N LEU A 22 6.08 -2.19 -3.39
CA LEU A 22 6.13 -0.75 -3.20
C LEU A 22 5.95 0.02 -4.52
N PHE A 23 6.63 -0.40 -5.59
CA PHE A 23 6.55 0.30 -6.87
C PHE A 23 5.24 0.05 -7.61
N VAL A 24 4.60 -1.10 -7.40
CA VAL A 24 3.31 -1.43 -8.01
C VAL A 24 2.16 -0.68 -7.32
N TRP A 25 2.20 -0.64 -5.99
CA TRP A 25 1.15 -0.02 -5.17
C TRP A 25 1.32 1.50 -5.03
N THR A 26 2.56 1.97 -5.06
CA THR A 26 2.92 3.39 -4.95
C THR A 26 3.99 3.74 -5.98
N PRO A 27 3.65 3.83 -7.28
CA PRO A 27 4.60 4.14 -8.36
C PRO A 27 5.28 5.50 -8.19
N LEU A 28 4.68 6.40 -7.40
CA LEU A 28 5.28 7.65 -6.92
C LEU A 28 6.69 7.44 -6.34
N THR A 29 6.92 6.30 -5.67
CA THR A 29 8.19 5.99 -5.04
C THR A 29 9.33 5.85 -6.03
N LEU A 30 9.06 5.38 -7.26
CA LEU A 30 10.05 5.28 -8.32
C LEU A 30 10.57 6.67 -8.72
N PHE A 31 9.68 7.64 -8.86
CA PHE A 31 10.06 9.03 -9.13
C PHE A 31 10.89 9.62 -8.00
N GLY A 32 10.52 9.36 -6.75
CA GLY A 32 11.35 9.77 -5.60
C GLY A 32 12.75 9.18 -5.62
N VAL A 33 12.91 7.89 -5.93
CA VAL A 33 14.24 7.26 -6.03
C VAL A 33 15.07 7.85 -7.17
N VAL A 34 14.47 8.01 -8.36
CA VAL A 34 15.16 8.58 -9.53
C VAL A 34 15.59 10.03 -9.25
N GLY A 35 14.69 10.85 -8.72
CA GLY A 35 14.99 12.22 -8.36
C GLY A 35 16.09 12.34 -7.31
N PHE A 36 16.06 11.46 -6.30
CA PHE A 36 17.08 11.43 -5.26
C PHE A 36 18.45 11.04 -5.81
N ALA A 37 18.51 10.03 -6.69
CA ALA A 37 19.77 9.64 -7.35
C ALA A 37 20.33 10.78 -8.21
N LEU A 38 19.49 11.46 -8.99
CA LEU A 38 19.88 12.63 -9.78
C LEU A 38 20.37 13.79 -8.91
N PHE A 39 19.74 14.00 -7.75
CA PHE A 39 20.18 14.99 -6.77
C PHE A 39 21.54 14.61 -6.15
N ALA A 40 21.72 13.36 -5.73
CA ALA A 40 22.93 12.87 -5.10
C ALA A 40 24.16 12.85 -6.02
N VAL A 41 23.96 12.63 -7.32
CA VAL A 41 25.05 12.72 -8.31
C VAL A 41 25.49 14.16 -8.53
N ARG A 42 24.54 15.11 -8.50
CA ARG A 42 24.80 16.55 -8.68
C ARG A 42 25.42 17.18 -7.44
N GLU A 43 24.90 16.86 -6.26
CA GLU A 43 25.22 17.55 -5.01
C GLU A 43 26.43 16.91 -4.32
N ARG A 44 27.61 17.49 -4.57
CA ARG A 44 28.88 16.99 -4.01
C ARG A 44 29.08 17.43 -2.56
N ARG A 45 28.55 18.59 -2.15
CA ARG A 45 28.78 19.19 -0.83
C ARG A 45 28.17 18.37 0.30
N HIS A 46 26.99 17.80 0.08
CA HIS A 46 26.25 17.03 1.09
C HIS A 46 26.25 15.52 0.80
N ARG A 47 27.21 15.04 -0.01
CA ARG A 47 27.25 13.65 -0.48
C ARG A 47 27.24 12.64 0.66
N THR A 48 27.98 12.90 1.75
CA THR A 48 28.03 11.99 2.90
C THR A 48 26.66 11.83 3.57
N ALA A 49 25.91 12.92 3.73
CA ALA A 49 24.57 12.87 4.29
C ALA A 49 23.58 12.12 3.37
N LEU A 50 23.65 12.37 2.07
CA LEU A 50 22.82 11.67 1.08
C LEU A 50 23.13 10.18 1.01
N VAL A 51 24.41 9.81 1.07
CA VAL A 51 24.83 8.41 1.15
C VAL A 51 24.36 7.79 2.47
N GLY A 52 24.41 8.51 3.59
CA GLY A 52 23.87 8.04 4.87
C GLY A 52 22.37 7.76 4.82
N ILE A 53 21.59 8.65 4.20
CA ILE A 53 20.15 8.43 3.97
C ILE A 53 19.95 7.19 3.10
N ALA A 54 20.61 7.09 1.95
CA ALA A 54 20.49 5.92 1.08
C ALA A 54 20.89 4.61 1.79
N ALA A 55 21.98 4.62 2.54
CA ALA A 55 22.46 3.47 3.32
C ALA A 55 21.46 3.06 4.41
N SER A 56 20.86 4.02 5.12
CA SER A 56 19.83 3.73 6.14
C SER A 56 18.60 3.04 5.55
N LEU A 57 18.22 3.39 4.32
CA LEU A 57 17.10 2.79 3.61
C LEU A 57 17.41 1.39 3.10
N VAL A 58 18.61 1.18 2.58
CA VAL A 58 19.10 -0.15 2.22
C VAL A 58 19.18 -1.03 3.46
N ALA A 59 19.71 -0.52 4.58
CA ALA A 59 19.75 -1.25 5.85
C ALA A 59 18.33 -1.62 6.32
N LEU A 60 17.37 -0.69 6.22
CA LEU A 60 15.98 -0.96 6.54
C LEU A 60 15.41 -2.09 5.66
N LEU A 61 15.64 -2.07 4.35
CA LEU A 61 15.23 -3.15 3.44
C LEU A 61 15.89 -4.50 3.80
N LEU A 62 17.18 -4.49 4.13
CA LEU A 62 17.93 -5.69 4.48
C LEU A 62 17.47 -6.30 5.82
N VAL A 63 17.10 -5.48 6.81
CA VAL A 63 16.50 -5.97 8.05
C VAL A 63 15.24 -6.78 7.77
N HIS A 64 14.43 -6.36 6.79
CA HIS A 64 13.22 -7.10 6.41
C HIS A 64 13.51 -8.39 5.63
N ALA A 65 14.71 -8.57 5.06
CA ALA A 65 15.13 -9.86 4.50
C ALA A 65 15.26 -10.95 5.57
N VAL A 66 15.55 -10.56 6.81
CA VAL A 66 15.66 -11.47 7.96
C VAL A 66 14.29 -11.92 8.47
N TRP A 67 13.21 -11.22 8.12
CA TRP A 67 11.84 -11.49 8.58
C TRP A 67 11.05 -12.46 7.68
N GLY A 68 11.67 -13.00 6.62
CA GLY A 68 11.15 -14.11 5.83
C GLY A 68 9.74 -13.89 5.27
N ALA A 69 8.87 -14.90 5.43
CA ALA A 69 7.50 -14.93 4.92
C ALA A 69 6.58 -13.81 5.45
N PHE A 70 6.95 -13.13 6.55
CA PHE A 70 6.17 -12.06 7.15
C PHE A 70 6.35 -10.69 6.48
N TRP A 71 7.07 -10.64 5.36
CA TRP A 71 7.34 -9.43 4.57
C TRP A 71 6.07 -8.65 4.15
N ALA A 72 4.90 -9.31 4.11
CA ALA A 72 3.64 -8.68 3.74
C ALA A 72 3.03 -7.77 4.82
N GLY A 73 3.50 -7.84 6.08
CA GLY A 73 3.08 -6.91 7.14
C GLY A 73 1.61 -7.02 7.58
N GLY A 74 0.99 -8.19 7.44
CA GLY A 74 -0.36 -8.47 7.93
C GLY A 74 -1.46 -7.72 7.19
N PHE A 75 -2.36 -7.03 7.90
CA PHE A 75 -3.56 -6.38 7.33
C PHE A 75 -3.38 -4.92 6.93
N SER A 76 -2.14 -4.41 6.84
CA SER A 76 -1.90 -2.98 6.54
C SER A 76 -1.99 -2.68 5.03
N PHE A 77 -2.61 -1.55 4.69
CA PHE A 77 -2.53 -0.96 3.35
C PHE A 77 -1.12 -0.41 3.09
N SER A 78 -0.50 -0.87 1.99
CA SER A 78 0.90 -0.56 1.62
C SER A 78 1.97 -1.14 2.56
N GLN A 79 3.23 -0.98 2.18
CA GLN A 79 4.40 -1.36 2.96
C GLN A 79 4.65 -0.33 4.06
N ARG A 80 3.92 -0.43 5.19
CA ARG A 80 4.11 0.43 6.38
C ARG A 80 5.58 0.49 6.83
N PHE A 81 6.31 -0.59 6.63
CA PHE A 81 7.74 -0.68 6.93
C PHE A 81 8.61 0.30 6.15
N LEU A 82 8.10 0.87 5.07
CA LEU A 82 8.83 1.78 4.19
C LEU A 82 8.46 3.25 4.42
N THR A 83 7.78 3.59 5.52
CA THR A 83 7.61 5.00 5.96
C THR A 83 8.95 5.71 6.21
N GLY A 84 10.02 4.96 6.48
CA GLY A 84 11.38 5.50 6.54
C GLY A 84 11.85 6.12 5.21
N PHE A 85 11.24 5.80 4.06
CA PHE A 85 11.61 6.34 2.75
C PHE A 85 11.12 7.77 2.51
N PHE A 86 10.20 8.30 3.32
CA PHE A 86 9.59 9.61 3.10
C PHE A 86 10.60 10.76 2.87
N PRO A 87 11.68 10.90 3.66
CA PRO A 87 12.66 11.95 3.42
C PRO A 87 13.34 11.86 2.05
N MET A 88 13.71 10.64 1.62
CA MET A 88 14.31 10.40 0.30
C MET A 88 13.31 10.73 -0.81
N LEU A 89 12.05 10.31 -0.66
CA LEU A 89 10.99 10.61 -1.62
C LEU A 89 10.75 12.10 -1.75
N ALA A 90 10.66 12.83 -0.63
CA ALA A 90 10.45 14.27 -0.62
C ALA A 90 11.58 15.01 -1.35
N ILE A 91 12.84 14.67 -1.03
CA ILE A 91 14.02 15.26 -1.69
C ILE A 91 14.03 14.94 -3.18
N GLY A 92 13.76 13.69 -3.55
CA GLY A 92 13.78 13.28 -4.96
C GLY A 92 12.68 13.91 -5.80
N ILE A 93 11.45 13.94 -5.28
CA ILE A 93 10.33 14.59 -5.97
C ILE A 93 10.61 16.10 -6.13
N ALA A 94 11.17 16.75 -5.11
CA ALA A 94 11.56 18.16 -5.22
C ALA A 94 12.59 18.41 -6.34
N GLU A 95 13.58 17.53 -6.49
CA GLU A 95 14.57 17.64 -7.58
C GLU A 95 13.93 17.45 -8.96
N LEU A 96 12.99 16.51 -9.11
CA LEU A 96 12.29 16.33 -10.39
C LEU A 96 11.37 17.51 -10.72
N LEU A 97 10.64 18.03 -9.72
CA LEU A 97 9.83 19.24 -9.87
C LEU A 97 10.67 20.44 -10.31
N ARG A 98 11.90 20.56 -9.79
CA ARG A 98 12.84 21.62 -10.19
C ARG A 98 13.28 21.50 -11.65
N ARG A 99 13.43 20.28 -12.18
CA ARG A 99 13.94 20.04 -13.55
C ARG A 99 12.85 20.07 -14.62
N THR A 100 11.74 19.38 -14.39
CA THR A 100 10.74 19.10 -15.45
C THR A 100 9.32 19.20 -14.91
N ARG A 101 9.02 20.30 -14.20
CA ARG A 101 7.71 20.54 -13.55
C ARG A 101 6.51 20.17 -14.42
N LEU A 102 6.50 20.62 -15.68
CA LEU A 102 5.35 20.44 -16.59
C LEU A 102 5.09 18.97 -16.94
N LEU A 103 6.12 18.13 -16.96
CA LEU A 103 5.99 16.70 -17.24
C LEU A 103 5.76 15.89 -15.96
N ILE A 104 6.45 16.27 -14.89
CA ILE A 104 6.41 15.49 -13.66
C ILE A 104 5.11 15.70 -12.88
N VAL A 105 4.55 16.92 -12.83
CA VAL A 105 3.29 17.18 -12.12
C VAL A 105 2.15 16.27 -12.58
N PRO A 106 1.80 16.17 -13.88
CA PRO A 106 0.73 15.27 -14.31
C PRO A 106 1.08 13.80 -14.02
N ALA A 107 2.34 13.38 -14.17
CA ALA A 107 2.77 12.02 -13.82
C ALA A 107 2.57 11.71 -12.33
N LEU A 108 2.91 12.65 -11.43
CA LEU A 108 2.70 12.51 -9.99
C LEU A 108 1.20 12.45 -9.66
N VAL A 109 0.37 13.27 -10.32
CA VAL A 109 -1.09 13.25 -10.15
C VAL A 109 -1.64 11.87 -10.52
N VAL A 110 -1.23 11.31 -11.66
CA VAL A 110 -1.63 9.95 -12.07
C VAL A 110 -1.17 8.91 -11.06
N CYS A 111 0.06 9.00 -10.55
CA CYS A 111 0.59 8.08 -9.54
C CYS A 111 -0.18 8.15 -8.22
N ILE A 112 -0.53 9.36 -7.77
CA ILE A 112 -1.32 9.59 -6.56
C ILE A 112 -2.73 9.05 -6.76
N ALA A 113 -3.37 9.34 -7.90
CA ALA A 113 -4.70 8.85 -8.23
C ALA A 113 -4.73 7.30 -8.26
N TRP A 114 -3.72 6.66 -8.84
CA TRP A 114 -3.55 5.21 -8.80
C TRP A 114 -3.42 4.66 -7.37
N SER A 115 -2.56 5.29 -6.56
CA SER A 115 -2.34 4.88 -5.17
C SER A 115 -3.64 5.00 -4.34
N TRP A 116 -4.39 6.08 -4.56
CA TRP A 116 -5.71 6.30 -3.93
C TRP A 116 -6.76 5.31 -4.43
N PHE A 117 -6.79 5.01 -5.72
CA PHE A 117 -7.68 4.01 -6.29
C PHE A 117 -7.49 2.65 -5.60
N LEU A 118 -6.23 2.21 -5.47
CA LEU A 118 -5.90 0.98 -4.72
C LEU A 118 -6.26 1.09 -3.24
N ALA A 119 -6.07 2.26 -2.60
CA ALA A 119 -6.43 2.51 -1.20
C ALA A 119 -7.92 2.37 -0.94
N LEU A 120 -8.72 3.01 -1.79
CA LEU A 120 -10.17 2.99 -1.69
C LEU A 120 -10.68 1.57 -1.97
N HIS A 121 -10.13 0.84 -2.94
CA HIS A 121 -10.52 -0.55 -3.16
C HIS A 121 -10.09 -1.49 -2.06
N HIS A 122 -8.94 -1.27 -1.46
CA HIS A 122 -8.55 -2.02 -0.27
C HIS A 122 -9.50 -1.74 0.90
N PHE A 123 -9.88 -0.48 1.10
CA PHE A 123 -10.73 -0.05 2.22
C PHE A 123 -12.22 -0.43 2.04
N TYR A 124 -12.77 -0.24 0.84
CA TYR A 124 -14.17 -0.54 0.53
C TYR A 124 -14.41 -1.98 0.09
N GLY A 125 -13.39 -2.68 -0.40
CA GLY A 125 -13.56 -3.92 -1.14
C GLY A 125 -13.58 -5.20 -0.30
N TYR A 126 -12.84 -5.31 0.80
CA TYR A 126 -12.58 -6.64 1.36
C TYR A 126 -12.32 -6.65 2.88
N ASP A 127 -13.33 -7.05 3.63
CA ASP A 127 -13.11 -7.84 4.84
C ASP A 127 -12.67 -9.24 4.39
N TYR A 128 -11.61 -9.78 4.99
CA TYR A 128 -10.86 -11.00 4.61
C TYR A 128 -9.81 -10.81 3.52
N VAL A 129 -8.73 -10.10 3.90
CA VAL A 129 -7.41 -10.13 3.26
C VAL A 129 -6.92 -11.57 3.18
N SER A 130 -7.21 -12.23 2.07
CA SER A 130 -6.57 -13.49 1.72
C SER A 130 -5.14 -13.20 1.27
N ASP A 131 -4.22 -14.13 1.53
CA ASP A 131 -2.85 -14.11 1.01
C ASP A 131 -2.77 -14.05 -0.53
N ARG A 132 -3.91 -14.03 -1.23
CA ARG A 132 -4.05 -14.03 -2.69
C ARG A 132 -4.54 -12.70 -3.29
N ASP A 133 -4.94 -11.72 -2.48
CA ASP A 133 -5.52 -10.47 -2.99
C ASP A 133 -4.43 -9.42 -3.27
N GLY A 134 -3.94 -9.41 -4.52
CA GLY A 134 -3.01 -8.39 -5.06
C GLY A 134 -3.67 -7.44 -6.06
N ALA A 135 -2.93 -6.45 -6.55
CA ALA A 135 -3.43 -5.48 -7.54
C ALA A 135 -4.02 -6.15 -8.80
N ALA A 136 -3.48 -7.30 -9.22
CA ALA A 136 -4.02 -8.09 -10.32
C ALA A 136 -5.45 -8.57 -10.09
N ARG A 137 -5.84 -8.91 -8.86
CA ARG A 137 -7.22 -9.37 -8.55
C ARG A 137 -8.21 -8.22 -8.64
N ILE A 138 -7.82 -7.02 -8.22
CA ILE A 138 -8.63 -5.80 -8.39
C ILE A 138 -8.85 -5.56 -9.89
N VAL A 139 -7.78 -5.58 -10.69
CA VAL A 139 -7.89 -5.41 -12.15
C VAL A 139 -8.74 -6.50 -12.79
N GLU A 140 -8.60 -7.76 -12.35
CA GLU A 140 -9.38 -8.89 -12.83
C GLU A 140 -10.88 -8.71 -12.52
N LEU A 141 -11.24 -8.31 -11.30
CA LEU A 141 -12.64 -8.03 -10.91
C LEU A 141 -13.28 -6.95 -11.79
N TYR A 142 -12.52 -5.90 -12.11
CA TYR A 142 -12.99 -4.86 -13.04
C TYR A 142 -13.13 -5.37 -14.48
N ARG A 143 -12.27 -6.29 -14.90
CA ARG A 143 -12.27 -6.86 -16.25
C ARG A 143 -13.37 -7.91 -16.45
N THR A 144 -13.64 -8.74 -15.45
CA THR A 144 -14.64 -9.82 -15.55
C THR A 144 -16.06 -9.34 -15.29
N GLY A 145 -16.23 -8.14 -14.73
CA GLY A 145 -17.55 -7.56 -14.48
C GLY A 145 -18.40 -8.37 -13.50
N GLU A 146 -17.79 -9.30 -12.75
CA GLU A 146 -18.51 -10.09 -11.74
C GLU A 146 -19.16 -9.13 -10.74
N GLU A 147 -20.49 -9.16 -10.69
CA GLU A 147 -21.34 -8.33 -9.84
C GLU A 147 -20.85 -8.31 -8.39
N THR A 148 -20.01 -7.34 -8.09
CA THR A 148 -19.46 -7.07 -6.76
C THR A 148 -20.54 -6.51 -5.83
N ARG A 149 -21.71 -6.17 -6.39
CA ARG A 149 -22.78 -5.45 -5.69
C ARG A 149 -23.71 -6.35 -4.88
N THR A 150 -23.93 -7.59 -5.31
CA THR A 150 -24.86 -8.53 -4.63
C THR A 150 -24.14 -9.31 -3.51
N ARG A 151 -22.92 -9.80 -3.73
CA ARG A 151 -22.15 -10.50 -2.67
C ARG A 151 -21.66 -9.61 -1.53
N PHE A 152 -21.46 -8.31 -1.76
CA PHE A 152 -20.95 -7.37 -0.76
C PHE A 152 -21.95 -7.08 0.36
N TRP A 153 -23.19 -6.78 0.00
CA TRP A 153 -24.26 -6.56 0.99
C TRP A 153 -24.61 -7.86 1.71
N ASP A 154 -24.72 -8.97 0.97
CA ASP A 154 -25.13 -10.25 1.53
C ASP A 154 -24.11 -10.76 2.58
N ARG A 155 -22.79 -10.61 2.33
CA ARG A 155 -21.73 -11.02 3.28
C ARG A 155 -21.51 -10.07 4.45
N ARG A 156 -21.85 -8.78 4.36
CA ARG A 156 -21.80 -7.87 5.52
C ARG A 156 -22.87 -8.23 6.55
N VAL A 157 -24.07 -8.58 6.10
CA VAL A 157 -25.18 -8.97 6.99
C VAL A 157 -24.96 -10.36 7.57
N SER A 158 -24.38 -11.30 6.83
CA SER A 158 -24.21 -12.69 7.29
C SER A 158 -22.80 -13.05 7.77
N GLY A 159 -21.82 -12.14 7.67
CA GLY A 159 -20.45 -12.34 8.10
C GLY A 159 -20.20 -12.05 9.59
N PRO A 160 -19.07 -12.51 10.15
CA PRO A 160 -18.66 -12.26 11.54
C PRO A 160 -18.71 -10.80 12.00
N ILE A 161 -18.49 -9.86 11.08
CA ILE A 161 -18.54 -8.42 11.34
C ILE A 161 -19.98 -7.93 11.53
N GLY A 162 -20.95 -8.43 10.75
CA GLY A 162 -22.38 -8.15 10.97
C GLY A 162 -22.81 -8.60 12.37
N ARG A 163 -22.44 -9.83 12.75
CA ARG A 163 -22.69 -10.35 14.11
C ARG A 163 -21.99 -9.55 15.21
N HIS A 164 -20.81 -8.99 14.93
CA HIS A 164 -20.07 -8.16 15.89
C HIS A 164 -20.67 -6.77 16.05
N TRP A 165 -21.26 -6.20 14.99
CA TRP A 165 -22.03 -4.96 15.06
C TRP A 165 -23.37 -5.19 15.75
N ASP A 166 -24.07 -6.29 15.46
CA ASP A 166 -25.32 -6.64 16.14
C ASP A 166 -25.09 -6.83 17.65
N ALA A 167 -24.03 -7.54 18.04
CA ALA A 167 -23.63 -7.68 19.45
C ALA A 167 -23.23 -6.33 20.09
N TYR A 168 -22.62 -5.42 19.32
CA TYR A 168 -22.27 -4.08 19.80
C TYR A 168 -23.51 -3.20 19.98
N PHE A 169 -24.46 -3.22 19.05
CA PHE A 169 -25.72 -2.48 19.12
C PHE A 169 -26.66 -3.04 20.20
N GLU A 170 -26.66 -4.36 20.39
CA GLU A 170 -27.36 -5.05 21.46
C GLU A 170 -26.76 -4.69 22.83
N TRP A 171 -25.44 -4.73 22.98
CA TRP A 171 -24.74 -4.26 24.19
C TRP A 171 -24.98 -2.77 24.46
N ALA A 172 -25.07 -1.94 23.42
CA ALA A 172 -25.32 -0.51 23.53
C ALA A 172 -26.81 -0.15 23.73
N GLY A 173 -27.73 -1.13 23.76
CA GLY A 173 -29.17 -0.89 23.92
C GLY A 173 -29.85 -0.21 22.72
N LEU A 174 -29.16 -0.12 21.58
CA LEU A 174 -29.63 0.54 20.37
C LEU A 174 -30.20 -0.51 19.41
N SER A 175 -31.48 -0.87 19.58
CA SER A 175 -32.17 -1.69 18.59
C SER A 175 -32.41 -0.86 17.33
N ALA A 176 -31.67 -1.17 16.25
CA ALA A 176 -31.96 -0.64 14.93
C ALA A 176 -33.33 -1.18 14.48
N ARG A 177 -34.39 -0.38 14.66
CA ARG A 177 -35.67 -0.61 13.99
C ARG A 177 -35.42 -0.46 12.49
N ALA A 178 -35.19 -1.59 11.82
CA ALA A 178 -35.22 -1.68 10.37
C ALA A 178 -36.58 -1.13 9.92
N GLY A 179 -36.55 0.03 9.27
CA GLY A 179 -37.72 0.72 8.78
C GLY A 179 -38.49 -0.16 7.81
N ASP A 180 -39.68 -0.53 8.27
CA ASP A 180 -40.78 -1.01 7.46
C ASP A 180 -41.08 0.03 6.37
N ARG A 181 -40.81 -0.33 5.12
CA ARG A 181 -41.31 0.36 3.92
C ARG A 181 -42.06 -0.66 3.07
N ARG A 182 -43.23 -1.07 3.53
CA ARG A 182 -44.34 -1.50 2.67
C ARG A 182 -45.67 -0.99 3.23
N SER A 183 -46.08 0.19 2.76
CA SER A 183 -47.46 0.54 2.39
C SER A 183 -47.48 1.99 1.91
#